data_AF-A0A963Q491-F1
#
_entry.id   AF-A0A963Q491-F1
#
_cell.length_a   1.000
_cell.length_b   1.000
_cell.length_c   1.000
_cell.angle_alpha   90.00
_cell.angle_beta   90.00
_cell.angle_gamma   90.00
#
_symmetry.space_group_name_H-M   'P 1'
#
loop_
_entity.id
_entity.type
_entity.pdbx_description
1 polymer ?
#
loop_
_entity_poly.entity_id
_entity_poly.type
_entity_poly.pdbx_seq_one_letter_code
_entity_poly.pdbx_strand_id
1 'polypeptide(L)'
;HIPVHLGAMSECVKCLMQDAPDMRPGDVFVTNDPFRGGSHLPDVTVVTPVFDASEEPRLMFFTASRAHHAEIGGVTPGSMPPFSRNLAEEGVLIRNFRLVQRQTSSEAALRDLLSSGPYPSRSVGENLADINAQVAANQSGVQQLLQLVDRYGLVVVHGYMQHIQRAAEAKMRAALLKIPAGEHAFSD
;
A
#
# COMPACT_ATOMS: atom_id res chain seq x y z
N HIS A 1 10.41 -0.06 11.73
CA HIS A 1 9.78 -1.21 11.05
C HIS A 1 8.60 -1.65 11.89
N ILE A 2 7.37 -1.57 11.37
CA ILE A 2 6.15 -1.94 12.11
C ILE A 2 5.61 -3.22 11.43
N PRO A 3 5.81 -4.41 12.02
CA PRO A 3 5.51 -5.69 11.37
C PRO A 3 4.08 -5.86 10.85
N VAL A 4 3.10 -5.17 11.47
CA VAL A 4 1.68 -5.20 11.08
C VAL A 4 1.48 -4.80 9.60
N HIS A 5 2.28 -3.85 9.10
CA HIS A 5 2.16 -3.39 7.72
C HIS A 5 2.59 -4.46 6.71
N LEU A 6 3.50 -5.37 7.07
CA LEU A 6 4.06 -6.33 6.12
C LEU A 6 3.03 -7.40 5.72
N GLY A 7 2.19 -7.84 6.66
CA GLY A 7 1.09 -8.77 6.37
C GLY A 7 -0.02 -8.12 5.56
N ALA A 8 -0.50 -6.96 6.03
CA ALA A 8 -1.67 -6.28 5.47
C ALA A 8 -1.42 -5.67 4.07
N MET A 9 -0.19 -5.23 3.78
CA MET A 9 0.14 -4.63 2.48
C MET A 9 0.01 -5.62 1.33
N SER A 10 0.33 -6.91 1.56
CA SER A 10 0.17 -7.94 0.52
C SER A 10 -1.29 -8.15 0.14
N GLU A 11 -2.21 -8.09 1.11
CA GLU A 11 -3.64 -8.19 0.88
C GLU A 11 -4.17 -6.94 0.17
N CYS A 12 -3.69 -5.76 0.56
CA CYS A 12 -4.04 -4.50 -0.10
C CYS A 12 -3.74 -4.51 -1.61
N VAL A 13 -2.56 -5.00 -2.01
CA VAL A 13 -2.21 -5.13 -3.43
C VAL A 13 -3.12 -6.14 -4.14
N LYS A 14 -3.45 -7.28 -3.53
CA LYS A 14 -4.36 -8.27 -4.12
C LYS A 14 -5.78 -7.74 -4.30
N CYS A 15 -6.31 -7.04 -3.31
CA CYS A 15 -7.61 -6.38 -3.41
C CYS A 15 -7.61 -5.33 -4.53
N LEU A 16 -6.56 -4.52 -4.63
CA LEU A 16 -6.42 -3.54 -5.70
C LEU A 16 -6.42 -4.20 -7.09
N MET A 17 -5.74 -5.34 -7.25
CA MET A 17 -5.75 -6.10 -8.51
C MET A 17 -7.15 -6.53 -8.94
N GLN A 18 -8.02 -6.85 -7.97
CA GLN A 18 -9.40 -7.24 -8.23
C GLN A 18 -10.28 -6.02 -8.55
N ASP A 19 -10.07 -4.90 -7.85
CA ASP A 19 -10.90 -3.70 -7.96
C ASP A 19 -10.53 -2.81 -9.15
N ALA A 20 -9.29 -2.89 -9.63
CA ALA A 20 -8.77 -2.11 -10.76
C ALA A 20 -8.11 -3.01 -11.83
N PRO A 21 -8.85 -3.97 -12.42
CA PRO A 21 -8.30 -4.89 -13.43
C PRO A 21 -7.90 -4.18 -14.74
N ASP A 22 -8.36 -2.94 -14.93
CA ASP A 22 -8.07 -2.09 -16.08
C ASP A 22 -6.79 -1.26 -15.91
N MET A 23 -6.01 -1.46 -14.85
CA MET A 23 -4.75 -0.75 -14.59
C MET A 23 -3.81 -0.76 -15.80
N ARG A 24 -3.07 0.34 -15.99
CA ARG A 24 -2.16 0.57 -17.12
C ARG A 24 -0.79 1.07 -16.66
N PRO A 25 0.24 1.00 -17.53
CA PRO A 25 1.55 1.59 -17.24
C PRO A 25 1.44 3.07 -16.85
N GLY A 26 2.11 3.43 -15.75
CA GLY A 26 2.13 4.80 -15.23
C GLY A 26 0.95 5.16 -14.33
N ASP A 27 0.00 4.26 -14.09
CA ASP A 27 -1.05 4.50 -13.11
C ASP A 27 -0.48 4.48 -11.68
N VAL A 28 -1.10 5.26 -10.78
CA VAL A 28 -0.75 5.29 -9.35
C VAL A 28 -2.04 5.30 -8.54
N PHE A 29 -2.11 4.45 -7.52
CA PHE A 29 -3.29 4.29 -6.67
C PHE A 29 -2.98 4.66 -5.23
N VAL A 30 -3.96 5.24 -4.53
CA VAL A 30 -3.90 5.59 -3.11
C VAL A 30 -5.06 4.93 -2.39
N THR A 31 -4.81 4.29 -1.25
CA THR A 31 -5.87 3.73 -0.41
C THR A 31 -5.49 3.61 1.06
N ASN A 32 -6.47 3.76 1.94
CA ASN A 32 -6.39 3.43 3.36
C ASN A 32 -7.56 2.56 3.82
N ASP A 33 -8.27 1.91 2.89
CA ASP A 33 -9.51 1.18 3.19
C ASP A 33 -9.22 -0.06 4.06
N PRO A 34 -9.68 -0.09 5.33
CA PRO A 34 -9.41 -1.20 6.23
C PRO A 34 -10.07 -2.51 5.75
N PHE A 35 -11.14 -2.43 4.96
CA PHE A 35 -11.79 -3.61 4.38
C PHE A 35 -11.01 -4.21 3.20
N ARG A 36 -9.96 -3.51 2.73
CA ARG A 36 -9.12 -3.88 1.58
C ARG A 36 -7.64 -3.92 1.97
N GLY A 37 -7.32 -4.40 3.18
CA GLY A 37 -5.94 -4.54 3.65
C GLY A 37 -5.31 -3.26 4.24
N GLY A 38 -6.08 -2.19 4.45
CA GLY A 38 -5.71 -1.09 5.35
C GLY A 38 -5.70 -1.58 6.82
N SER A 39 -4.84 -0.97 7.64
CA SER A 39 -4.81 -1.25 9.09
C SER A 39 -5.77 -0.35 9.87
N HIS A 40 -5.75 0.93 9.52
CA HIS A 40 -6.63 2.01 9.99
C HIS A 40 -6.48 3.19 9.03
N LEU A 41 -7.36 4.19 9.09
CA LEU A 41 -7.39 5.29 8.12
C LEU A 41 -6.09 6.11 8.02
N PRO A 42 -5.33 6.35 9.11
CA PRO A 42 -4.05 7.04 9.01
C PRO A 42 -3.00 6.34 8.17
N ASP A 43 -3.08 5.01 8.01
CA ASP A 43 -2.09 4.26 7.25
C ASP A 43 -2.43 4.27 5.75
N VAL A 44 -1.95 5.30 5.06
CA VAL A 44 -2.19 5.49 3.63
C VAL A 44 -1.17 4.68 2.82
N THR A 45 -1.69 3.83 1.93
CA THR A 45 -0.91 2.99 1.03
C THR A 45 -0.96 3.57 -0.38
N VAL A 46 0.21 3.79 -0.98
CA VAL A 46 0.36 4.15 -2.39
C VAL A 46 0.89 2.94 -3.13
N VAL A 47 0.24 2.57 -4.23
CA VAL A 47 0.57 1.39 -5.04
C VAL A 47 0.77 1.81 -6.50
N THR A 48 1.86 1.34 -7.09
CA THR A 48 2.22 1.60 -8.49
C THR A 48 2.50 0.27 -9.19
N PRO A 49 1.68 -0.14 -10.19
CA PRO A 49 1.97 -1.32 -10.99
C PRO A 49 3.18 -1.10 -11.91
N VAL A 50 3.99 -2.14 -12.06
CA VAL A 50 5.18 -2.15 -12.93
C VAL A 50 4.91 -3.06 -14.12
N PHE A 51 4.94 -2.48 -15.31
CA PHE A 51 4.72 -3.20 -16.57
C PHE A 51 6.02 -3.34 -17.37
N ASP A 52 6.07 -4.32 -18.27
CA ASP A 52 7.12 -4.38 -19.29
C ASP A 52 6.98 -3.24 -20.32
N ALA A 53 8.05 -3.01 -21.10
CA ALA A 53 8.12 -1.95 -22.10
C ALA A 53 7.65 -2.41 -23.50
N SER A 54 6.84 -3.48 -23.59
CA SER A 54 6.36 -4.00 -24.88
C SER A 54 5.17 -3.21 -25.42
N GLU A 55 4.82 -3.43 -26.70
CA GLU A 55 3.63 -2.81 -27.31
C GLU A 55 2.31 -3.24 -26.66
N GLU A 56 2.30 -4.44 -26.07
CA GLU A 56 1.20 -4.96 -25.26
C GLU A 56 1.69 -5.19 -23.81
N PRO A 57 1.78 -4.13 -23.00
CA PRO A 57 2.46 -4.17 -21.71
C PRO A 57 1.86 -5.22 -20.77
N ARG A 58 2.72 -6.08 -20.23
CA ARG A 58 2.31 -7.05 -19.19
C ARG A 58 2.76 -6.61 -17.82
N LEU A 59 1.86 -6.74 -16.85
CA LEU A 59 2.13 -6.49 -15.44
C LEU A 59 3.18 -7.49 -14.94
N MET A 60 4.30 -6.98 -14.42
CA MET A 60 5.39 -7.78 -13.87
C MET A 60 5.42 -7.72 -12.35
N PHE A 61 5.27 -6.53 -11.77
CA PHE A 61 5.43 -6.30 -10.33
C PHE A 61 4.48 -5.21 -9.82
N PHE A 62 4.51 -5.00 -8.50
CA PHE A 62 4.00 -3.80 -7.85
C PHE A 62 5.09 -3.21 -6.96
N THR A 63 5.18 -1.89 -6.93
CA THR A 63 5.82 -1.17 -5.83
C THR A 63 4.73 -0.58 -4.94
N ALA A 64 4.86 -0.75 -3.63
CA ALA A 64 3.93 -0.20 -2.67
C ALA A 64 4.70 0.42 -1.49
N SER A 65 4.17 1.53 -0.98
CA SER A 65 4.66 2.17 0.23
C SER A 65 3.46 2.51 1.12
N ARG A 66 3.63 2.36 2.43
CA ARG A 66 2.63 2.73 3.43
C ARG A 66 3.26 3.69 4.43
N ALA A 67 2.62 4.82 4.63
CA ALA A 67 3.03 5.84 5.58
C ALA A 67 1.87 6.13 6.54
N HIS A 68 2.22 6.46 7.78
CA HIS A 68 1.25 6.89 8.76
C HIS A 68 1.09 8.41 8.67
N HIS A 69 -0.13 8.86 8.37
CA HIS A 69 -0.48 10.26 8.29
C HIS A 69 -0.91 10.75 9.67
N ALA A 70 -0.26 11.80 10.19
CA ALA A 70 -0.54 12.33 11.52
C ALA A 70 -1.97 12.92 11.66
N GLU A 71 -2.60 13.25 10.54
CA GLU A 71 -3.94 13.80 10.44
C GLU A 71 -4.59 13.25 9.16
N ILE A 72 -5.80 12.70 9.26
CA ILE A 72 -6.59 12.25 8.11
C ILE A 72 -8.07 12.65 8.25
N GLY A 73 -8.37 13.58 9.16
CA GLY A 73 -9.73 13.96 9.55
C GLY A 73 -10.19 13.27 10.83
N GLY A 74 -11.51 13.16 10.99
CA GLY A 74 -12.14 12.51 12.13
C GLY A 74 -12.72 13.47 13.16
N VAL A 75 -13.31 12.94 14.22
CA VAL A 75 -14.01 13.75 15.24
C VAL A 75 -13.08 14.55 16.13
N THR A 76 -11.81 14.14 16.27
CA THR A 76 -10.78 14.83 17.05
C THR A 76 -9.53 15.08 16.20
N PRO A 77 -8.80 16.18 16.40
CA PRO A 77 -7.49 16.36 15.77
C PRO A 77 -6.51 15.23 16.10
N GLY A 78 -5.67 14.87 15.14
CA GLY A 78 -4.72 13.76 15.25
C GLY A 78 -5.18 12.51 14.50
N SER A 79 -4.44 11.41 14.63
CA SER A 79 -4.64 10.23 13.78
C SER A 79 -5.58 9.17 14.37
N MET A 80 -5.87 9.16 15.68
CA MET A 80 -6.57 8.04 16.31
C MET A 80 -7.61 8.50 17.35
N PRO A 81 -8.82 8.92 16.92
CA PRO A 81 -9.90 9.30 17.83
C PRO A 81 -10.34 8.12 18.71
N PRO A 82 -10.20 8.20 20.05
CA PRO A 82 -10.41 7.05 20.94
C PRO A 82 -11.88 6.68 21.18
N PHE A 83 -12.82 7.52 20.76
CA PHE A 83 -14.25 7.36 21.03
C PHE A 83 -15.10 7.21 19.76
N SER A 84 -14.45 6.95 18.62
CA SER A 84 -15.16 6.70 17.37
C SER A 84 -16.07 5.48 17.48
N ARG A 85 -17.30 5.63 16.99
CA ARG A 85 -18.33 4.58 16.98
C ARG A 85 -18.52 3.96 15.59
N ASN A 86 -18.00 4.63 14.57
CA ASN A 86 -18.07 4.20 13.19
C ASN A 86 -16.88 4.79 12.41
N LEU A 87 -16.60 4.22 11.24
CA LEU A 87 -15.43 4.58 10.44
C LEU A 87 -15.45 6.04 9.95
N ALA A 88 -16.62 6.65 9.74
CA ALA A 88 -16.68 8.05 9.31
C ALA A 88 -16.12 9.00 10.37
N GLU A 89 -16.25 8.65 11.66
CA GLU A 89 -15.70 9.42 12.78
C GLU A 89 -14.17 9.31 12.89
N GLU A 90 -13.55 8.33 12.21
CA GLU A 90 -12.10 8.12 12.20
C GLU A 90 -11.37 8.97 11.15
N GLY A 91 -12.10 9.53 10.17
CA GLY A 91 -11.55 10.43 9.15
C GLY A 91 -11.88 10.04 7.72
N VAL A 92 -11.05 10.51 6.79
CA VAL A 92 -11.27 10.37 5.35
C VAL A 92 -10.86 8.98 4.90
N LEU A 93 -11.83 8.29 4.28
CA LEU A 93 -11.64 7.00 3.66
C LEU A 93 -11.35 7.14 2.16
N ILE A 94 -10.19 6.64 1.75
CA ILE A 94 -9.69 6.64 0.37
C ILE A 94 -9.75 5.20 -0.16
N ARG A 95 -10.68 4.94 -1.07
CA ARG A 95 -10.87 3.61 -1.68
C ARG A 95 -10.26 3.56 -3.08
N ASN A 96 -9.10 2.89 -3.21
CA ASN A 96 -8.39 2.63 -4.48
C ASN A 96 -8.39 3.84 -5.44
N PHE A 97 -8.15 5.03 -4.90
CA PHE A 97 -8.21 6.27 -5.65
C PHE A 97 -7.09 6.29 -6.70
N ARG A 98 -7.43 6.39 -7.98
CA ARG A 98 -6.46 6.49 -9.08
C ARG A 98 -5.90 7.92 -9.12
N LEU A 99 -4.77 8.13 -8.47
CA LEU A 99 -4.10 9.43 -8.36
C LEU A 99 -3.42 9.85 -9.66
N VAL A 100 -2.79 8.91 -10.36
CA VAL A 100 -2.24 9.16 -11.69
C VAL A 100 -2.89 8.20 -12.66
N GLN A 101 -3.37 8.73 -13.79
CA GLN A 101 -3.89 7.94 -14.89
C GLN A 101 -3.29 8.45 -16.21
N ARG A 102 -2.54 7.61 -16.93
CA ARG A 102 -1.90 7.98 -18.21
C ARG A 102 -1.12 9.31 -18.14
N GLN A 103 -0.30 9.50 -17.10
CA GLN A 103 0.46 10.75 -16.84
C GLN A 103 -0.38 11.97 -16.44
N THR A 104 -1.70 11.85 -16.35
CA THR A 104 -2.57 12.90 -15.83
C THR A 104 -2.73 12.71 -14.33
N SER A 105 -2.37 13.73 -13.55
CA SER A 105 -2.57 13.73 -12.10
C SER A 105 -4.01 14.13 -11.74
N SER A 106 -4.62 13.38 -10.84
CA SER A 106 -5.89 13.63 -10.18
C SER A 106 -5.71 14.23 -8.78
N GLU A 107 -4.58 14.91 -8.51
CA GLU A 107 -4.28 15.53 -7.21
C GLU A 107 -5.37 16.51 -6.76
N ALA A 108 -5.95 17.29 -7.67
CA ALA A 108 -7.06 18.19 -7.34
C ALA A 108 -8.29 17.41 -6.82
N ALA A 109 -8.64 16.30 -7.46
CA ALA A 109 -9.73 15.45 -7.01
C ALA A 109 -9.41 14.73 -5.68
N LEU A 110 -8.14 14.39 -5.43
CA LEU A 110 -7.71 13.85 -4.13
C LEU A 110 -7.79 14.92 -3.03
N ARG A 111 -7.43 16.17 -3.33
CA ARG A 111 -7.60 17.31 -2.43
C ARG A 111 -9.07 17.50 -2.07
N ASP A 112 -9.95 17.44 -3.06
CA ASP A 112 -11.39 17.54 -2.84
C ASP A 112 -11.89 16.40 -1.94
N LEU A 113 -11.44 15.16 -2.20
CA LEU A 113 -11.75 14.01 -1.37
C LEU A 113 -11.29 14.21 0.09
N LEU A 114 -10.05 14.65 0.31
CA LEU A 114 -9.49 14.93 1.63
C LEU A 114 -10.20 16.07 2.37
N SER A 115 -10.81 16.99 1.61
CA SER A 115 -11.58 18.12 2.15
C SER A 115 -13.08 17.81 2.27
N SER A 116 -13.50 16.60 1.93
CA SER A 116 -14.91 16.18 1.88
C SER A 116 -15.34 15.37 3.10
N GLY A 117 -16.65 15.14 3.20
CA GLY A 117 -17.26 14.36 4.26
C GLY A 117 -17.54 15.17 5.54
N PRO A 118 -18.13 14.53 6.56
CA PRO A 118 -18.51 15.20 7.81
C PRO A 118 -17.29 15.60 8.67
N TYR A 119 -16.18 14.88 8.51
CA TYR A 119 -14.97 15.06 9.29
C TYR A 119 -13.72 15.08 8.40
N PRO A 120 -13.56 16.12 7.55
CA PRO A 120 -12.48 16.21 6.58
C PRO A 120 -11.12 16.36 7.27
N SER A 121 -10.06 16.11 6.51
CA SER A 121 -8.69 16.35 6.99
C SER A 121 -8.46 17.83 7.28
N ARG A 122 -7.81 18.10 8.41
CA ARG A 122 -7.36 19.45 8.79
C ARG A 122 -6.03 19.86 8.16
N SER A 123 -5.29 18.90 7.57
CA SER A 123 -3.94 19.10 7.03
C SER A 123 -3.80 18.58 5.60
N VAL A 124 -4.74 18.95 4.72
CA VAL A 124 -4.77 18.46 3.32
C VAL A 124 -3.44 18.72 2.57
N GLY A 125 -2.77 19.84 2.83
CA GLY A 125 -1.47 20.14 2.24
C GLY A 125 -0.37 19.14 2.65
N GLU A 126 -0.32 18.76 3.93
CA GLU A 126 0.62 17.76 4.45
C GLU A 126 0.29 16.37 3.90
N ASN A 127 -1.00 16.00 3.86
CA ASN A 127 -1.41 14.72 3.30
C ASN A 127 -0.97 14.55 1.84
N LEU A 128 -1.12 15.60 1.02
CA LEU A 128 -0.68 15.57 -0.36
C LEU A 128 0.85 15.53 -0.47
N ALA A 129 1.57 16.22 0.41
CA ALA A 129 3.03 16.16 0.45
C ALA A 129 3.53 14.75 0.77
N ASP A 130 2.96 14.09 1.78
CA ASP A 130 3.29 12.71 2.16
C ASP A 130 2.98 11.73 1.02
N ILE A 131 1.80 11.85 0.40
CA ILE A 131 1.42 11.03 -0.75
C ILE A 131 2.39 11.25 -1.92
N ASN A 132 2.76 12.50 -2.22
CA ASN A 132 3.74 12.79 -3.28
C ASN A 132 5.13 12.20 -2.97
N ALA A 133 5.55 12.20 -1.71
CA ALA A 133 6.78 11.52 -1.30
C ALA A 133 6.69 10.00 -1.50
N GLN A 134 5.54 9.38 -1.17
CA GLN A 134 5.28 7.96 -1.44
C GLN A 134 5.26 7.64 -2.94
N VAL A 135 4.70 8.51 -3.78
CA VAL A 135 4.73 8.38 -5.25
C VAL A 135 6.18 8.39 -5.75
N ALA A 136 7.00 9.33 -5.27
CA ALA A 136 8.41 9.40 -5.65
C ALA A 136 9.20 8.15 -5.20
N ALA A 137 8.92 7.64 -4.00
CA ALA A 137 9.53 6.41 -3.49
C ALA A 137 9.16 5.20 -4.34
N ASN A 138 7.87 5.04 -4.67
CA ASN A 138 7.40 3.98 -5.56
C ASN A 138 8.04 4.09 -6.95
N GLN A 139 8.09 5.30 -7.53
CA GLN A 139 8.69 5.53 -8.84
C GLN A 139 10.18 5.15 -8.85
N SER A 140 10.93 5.44 -7.77
CA SER A 140 12.30 4.95 -7.64
C SER A 140 12.38 3.42 -7.64
N GLY A 141 11.46 2.75 -6.94
CA GLY A 141 11.35 1.29 -6.96
C GLY A 141 11.03 0.73 -8.36
N VAL A 142 10.12 1.38 -9.10
CA VAL A 142 9.78 1.04 -10.49
C VAL A 142 11.04 1.06 -11.36
N GLN A 143 11.80 2.15 -11.31
CA GLN A 143 13.03 2.29 -12.10
C GLN A 143 14.07 1.22 -11.75
N GLN A 144 14.26 0.94 -10.46
CA GLN A 144 15.22 -0.08 -10.01
C GLN A 144 14.80 -1.49 -10.43
N LEU A 145 13.51 -1.82 -10.37
CA LEU A 145 12.98 -3.11 -10.83
C LEU A 145 13.18 -3.28 -12.34
N LEU A 146 12.88 -2.24 -13.12
CA LEU A 146 13.09 -2.27 -14.57
C LEU A 146 14.58 -2.42 -14.93
N GLN A 147 15.47 -1.72 -14.22
CA GLN A 147 16.93 -1.87 -14.41
C GLN A 147 17.43 -3.28 -14.03
N LEU A 148 16.86 -3.90 -12.99
CA LEU A 148 17.18 -5.29 -12.63
C LEU A 148 16.73 -6.27 -13.71
N VAL A 149 15.52 -6.07 -14.26
CA VAL A 149 15.00 -6.90 -15.34
C VAL A 149 15.82 -6.72 -16.62
N ASP A 150 16.21 -5.50 -16.97
CA ASP A 150 17.08 -5.22 -18.12
C ASP A 150 18.44 -5.93 -17.99
N ARG A 151 19.04 -5.86 -16.80
CA ARG A 151 20.37 -6.43 -16.55
C ARG A 151 20.40 -7.95 -16.45
N TYR A 152 19.38 -8.56 -15.82
CA TYR A 152 19.41 -9.98 -15.46
C TYR A 152 18.32 -10.82 -16.14
N GLY A 153 17.34 -10.19 -16.77
CA GLY A 153 16.17 -10.85 -17.33
C GLY A 153 15.10 -11.17 -16.28
N LEU A 154 13.83 -11.09 -16.71
CA LEU A 154 12.67 -11.27 -15.84
C LEU A 154 12.65 -12.64 -15.13
N VAL A 155 13.04 -13.71 -15.84
CA VAL A 155 13.08 -15.08 -15.28
C VAL A 155 14.02 -15.16 -14.09
N VAL A 156 15.20 -14.53 -14.18
CA VAL A 156 16.19 -14.54 -13.09
C VAL A 156 15.68 -13.73 -11.91
N VAL A 157 15.12 -12.54 -12.15
CA VAL A 157 14.54 -11.69 -11.10
C VAL A 157 13.42 -12.42 -10.33
N HIS A 158 12.46 -13.01 -11.04
CA HIS A 158 11.41 -13.83 -10.42
C HIS A 158 11.96 -15.04 -9.67
N GLY A 159 13.00 -15.70 -10.21
CA GLY A 159 13.68 -16.81 -9.54
C GLY A 159 14.23 -16.39 -8.17
N TYR A 160 14.92 -15.25 -8.10
CA TYR A 160 15.44 -14.72 -6.84
C TYR A 160 14.34 -14.28 -5.87
N MET A 161 13.25 -13.69 -6.34
CA MET A 161 12.10 -13.37 -5.49
C MET A 161 11.52 -14.64 -4.82
N GLN A 162 11.39 -15.74 -5.57
CA GLN A 162 10.97 -17.02 -5.02
C GLN A 162 12.00 -17.61 -4.05
N HIS A 163 13.30 -17.47 -4.32
CA HIS A 163 14.34 -17.90 -3.39
C HIS A 163 14.27 -17.15 -2.05
N ILE A 164 14.01 -15.85 -2.07
CA ILE A 164 13.82 -15.06 -0.83
C ILE A 164 12.62 -15.59 -0.03
N GLN A 165 11.49 -15.83 -0.68
CA GLN A 165 10.29 -16.37 -0.01
C GLN A 165 10.54 -17.77 0.58
N ARG A 166 11.16 -18.68 -0.18
CA ARG A 166 11.53 -20.03 0.31
C ARG A 166 12.50 -19.97 1.48
N ALA A 167 13.48 -19.07 1.44
CA ALA A 167 14.42 -18.89 2.53
C ALA A 167 13.72 -18.37 3.80
N ALA A 168 12.77 -17.44 3.66
CA ALA A 168 11.95 -16.96 4.78
C ALA A 168 11.08 -18.09 5.37
N GLU A 169 10.42 -18.88 4.52
CA GLU A 169 9.63 -20.05 4.94
C GLU A 169 10.50 -21.07 5.71
N ALA A 170 11.66 -21.44 5.17
CA ALA A 170 12.56 -22.40 5.79
C ALA A 170 13.04 -21.93 7.17
N LYS A 171 13.37 -20.63 7.31
CA LYS A 171 13.74 -20.04 8.61
C LYS A 171 12.58 -20.04 9.60
N MET A 172 11.38 -19.68 9.16
CA MET A 172 10.19 -19.72 10.00
C MET A 172 9.88 -21.14 10.47
N ARG A 173 9.92 -22.12 9.56
CA ARG A 173 9.75 -23.54 9.88
C ARG A 173 10.77 -24.02 10.92
N ALA A 174 12.04 -23.66 10.75
CA ALA A 174 13.09 -23.99 11.71
C ALA A 174 12.89 -23.33 13.08
N ALA A 175 12.34 -22.12 13.12
CA ALA A 175 11.99 -21.45 14.38
C ALA A 175 10.81 -22.12 15.09
N LEU A 176 9.76 -22.47 14.34
CA LEU A 176 8.58 -23.17 14.87
C LEU A 176 8.93 -24.55 15.46
N LEU A 177 9.86 -25.28 14.84
CA LEU A 177 10.33 -26.59 15.35
C LEU A 177 11.04 -26.51 16.71
N LYS A 178 11.44 -25.32 17.17
CA LYS A 178 12.02 -25.12 18.51
C LYS A 178 10.96 -24.98 19.60
N ILE A 179 9.71 -24.71 19.22
CA ILE A 179 8.60 -24.60 20.16
C ILE A 179 8.12 -26.02 20.50
N PRO A 180 8.00 -26.39 21.79
CA PRO A 180 7.49 -27.70 22.18
C PRO A 180 6.12 -27.99 21.56
N ALA A 181 5.94 -29.21 21.05
CA ALA A 181 4.64 -29.66 20.55
C ALA A 181 3.61 -29.63 21.69
N GLY A 182 2.42 -29.12 21.40
CA GLY A 182 1.34 -29.00 22.38
C GLY A 182 0.47 -27.78 22.10
N GLU A 183 -0.55 -27.61 22.92
CA GLU A 183 -1.40 -26.42 22.91
C GLU A 183 -0.79 -25.36 23.84
N HIS A 184 -0.63 -24.16 23.31
CA HIS A 184 -0.16 -22.99 24.06
C HIS A 184 -1.29 -21.97 24.08
N ALA A 185 -1.74 -21.56 25.25
CA ALA A 185 -2.85 -20.62 25.43
C ALA A 185 -2.45 -19.45 26.33
N PHE A 186 -3.01 -18.28 26.06
CA PHE A 186 -2.84 -17.05 26.83
C PHE A 186 -4.13 -16.22 26.76
N SER A 187 -4.35 -15.34 27.73
CA SER A 187 -5.48 -14.39 27.79
C SER A 187 -4.95 -13.03 28.27
N ASP A 188 -5.22 -11.96 27.52
CA ASP A 188 -5.02 -10.55 27.91
C ASP A 188 -6.33 -9.84 28.30
#